data_AF-A0AAW1DJ28-F1
#
_entry.id   AF-A0AAW1DJ28-F1
#
_cell.length_a   1.000
_cell.length_b   1.000
_cell.length_c   1.000
_cell.angle_alpha   90.00
_cell.angle_beta   90.00
_cell.angle_gamma   90.00
#
_symmetry.space_group_name_H-M   'P 1'
#
loop_
_entity.id
_entity.type
_entity.pdbx_description
1 polymer ?
#
loop_
_entity_poly.entity_id
_entity_poly.type
_entity_poly.pdbx_seq_one_letter_code
_entity_poly.pdbx_strand_id
1 'polypeptide(L)'
;MVSSTGKIIKAGGVEPDAFESSIAQALLDLEMNSDLKAQLRELHITKAKELELSGKKSIIIYVPMPQLKNFQKIQIRLVRELEKKFSGKHVVFVGDRKILPKPTRKTRTQSKQKRPRR
;
A
#
# COMPACT_ATOMS: atom_id res chain seq x y z
N MET A 1 8.03 -19.82 -11.53
CA MET A 1 7.60 -18.42 -11.45
C MET A 1 6.91 -18.21 -10.11
N VAL A 2 7.52 -17.46 -9.19
CA VAL A 2 6.87 -17.14 -7.90
C VAL A 2 5.82 -16.08 -8.19
N SER A 3 4.55 -16.36 -7.89
CA SER A 3 3.46 -15.47 -8.23
C SER A 3 3.52 -14.18 -7.40
N SER A 4 3.66 -13.03 -8.06
CA SER A 4 3.58 -11.69 -7.47
C SER A 4 2.22 -11.38 -6.83
N THR A 5 1.21 -12.21 -7.10
CA THR A 5 -0.16 -12.07 -6.60
C THR A 5 -0.28 -12.16 -5.07
N GLY A 6 0.71 -12.72 -4.37
CA GLY A 6 0.68 -12.81 -2.91
C GLY A 6 0.91 -11.47 -2.19
N LYS A 7 1.54 -10.49 -2.86
CA LYS A 7 1.90 -9.20 -2.23
C LYS A 7 0.89 -8.09 -2.47
N ILE A 8 -0.05 -8.27 -3.38
CA ILE A 8 -1.08 -7.29 -3.69
C ILE A 8 -2.46 -7.88 -3.51
N ILE A 9 -3.25 -7.28 -2.63
CA ILE A 9 -4.64 -7.67 -2.37
C ILE A 9 -5.53 -6.45 -2.55
N LYS A 10 -6.19 -6.37 -3.70
CA LYS A 10 -7.17 -5.33 -3.98
C LYS A 10 -8.52 -5.65 -3.35
N ALA A 11 -9.16 -4.60 -2.82
CA ALA A 11 -10.53 -4.71 -2.34
C ALA A 11 -11.49 -5.00 -3.51
N GLY A 12 -12.23 -6.11 -3.44
CA GLY A 12 -13.21 -6.50 -4.45
C GLY A 12 -12.68 -7.39 -5.58
N GLY A 13 -11.46 -7.94 -5.46
CA GLY A 13 -10.94 -8.94 -6.42
C GLY A 13 -10.61 -8.37 -7.81
N VAL A 14 -10.49 -7.05 -7.93
CA VAL A 14 -10.10 -6.38 -9.17
C VAL A 14 -8.64 -6.69 -9.48
N GLU A 15 -8.33 -6.94 -10.76
CA GLU A 15 -6.97 -7.21 -11.20
C GLU A 15 -6.00 -6.04 -10.89
N PRO A 16 -4.75 -6.36 -10.51
CA PRO A 16 -3.74 -5.35 -10.25
C PRO A 16 -3.32 -4.64 -11.54
N ASP A 17 -3.03 -3.36 -11.44
CA ASP A 17 -2.52 -2.59 -12.58
C ASP A 17 -1.06 -2.99 -12.87
N ALA A 18 -0.55 -2.69 -14.07
CA ALA A 18 0.84 -3.01 -14.46
C ALA A 18 1.85 -2.36 -13.51
N PHE A 19 1.57 -1.11 -13.10
CA PHE A 19 2.40 -0.40 -12.12
C PHE A 19 2.38 -1.05 -10.74
N GLU A 20 1.19 -1.44 -10.27
CA GLU A 20 1.06 -2.09 -8.97
C GLU A 20 1.71 -3.48 -8.96
N SER A 21 1.64 -4.20 -10.07
CA SER A 21 2.31 -5.48 -10.28
C SER A 21 3.84 -5.34 -10.23
N SER A 22 4.39 -4.24 -10.77
CA SER A 22 5.82 -3.92 -10.66
C SER A 22 6.26 -3.70 -9.21
N ILE A 23 5.44 -3.00 -8.41
CA ILE A 23 5.71 -2.80 -6.97
C ILE A 23 5.58 -4.11 -6.20
N ALA A 24 4.57 -4.92 -6.50
CA ALA A 24 4.40 -6.25 -5.89
C ALA A 24 5.60 -7.16 -6.18
N GLN A 25 6.10 -7.15 -7.41
CA GLN A 25 7.30 -7.88 -7.79
C GLN A 25 8.53 -7.35 -7.03
N ALA A 26 8.66 -6.02 -6.89
CA ALA A 26 9.75 -5.45 -6.11
C ALA A 26 9.73 -5.88 -4.64
N LEU A 27 8.56 -5.95 -4.01
CA LEU A 27 8.44 -6.43 -2.64
C LEU A 27 8.78 -7.93 -2.51
N LEU A 28 8.44 -8.73 -3.52
CA LEU A 28 8.79 -10.15 -3.56
C LEU A 28 10.31 -10.35 -3.70
N ASP A 29 10.95 -9.60 -4.60
CA ASP A 29 12.40 -9.65 -4.78
C ASP A 29 13.14 -9.25 -3.48
N LEU A 30 12.61 -8.27 -2.73
CA LEU A 30 13.16 -7.88 -1.44
C LEU A 30 12.93 -8.94 -0.37
N GLU A 31 11.79 -9.63 -0.36
CA GLU A 31 11.57 -10.76 0.55
C GLU A 31 12.57 -11.90 0.31
N MET A 32 12.95 -12.17 -0.94
CA MET A 32 13.86 -13.27 -1.26
C MET A 32 15.32 -12.96 -0.93
N ASN A 33 15.74 -11.70 -1.11
CA ASN A 33 17.15 -11.31 -1.11
C ASN A 33 17.63 -10.55 0.14
N SER A 34 16.74 -10.17 1.05
CA SER A 34 17.10 -9.35 2.21
C SER A 34 16.81 -10.04 3.54
N ASP A 35 17.47 -9.57 4.60
CA ASP A 35 17.18 -9.97 5.99
C ASP A 35 15.76 -9.61 6.44
N LEU A 36 15.02 -8.81 5.63
CA LEU A 36 13.64 -8.41 5.89
C LEU A 36 12.63 -9.51 5.54
N LYS A 37 13.09 -10.68 5.07
CA LYS A 37 12.24 -11.83 4.68
C LYS A 37 11.18 -12.18 5.72
N ALA A 38 11.57 -12.31 6.99
CA ALA A 38 10.65 -12.69 8.05
C ALA A 38 9.55 -11.63 8.29
N GLN A 39 9.89 -10.36 8.11
CA GLN A 39 8.98 -9.24 8.33
C GLN A 39 8.07 -9.00 7.12
N LEU A 40 8.58 -9.20 5.91
CA LEU A 40 7.86 -8.94 4.67
C LEU A 40 6.90 -10.07 4.29
N ARG A 41 7.13 -11.31 4.72
CA ARG A 41 6.33 -12.49 4.33
C ARG A 41 4.82 -12.30 4.47
N GLU A 42 4.36 -11.77 5.60
CA GLU A 42 2.93 -11.59 5.91
C GLU A 42 2.35 -10.24 5.43
N LEU A 43 3.22 -9.34 5.00
CA LEU A 43 2.82 -8.00 4.61
C LEU A 43 2.37 -7.97 3.15
N HIS A 44 1.28 -7.25 2.89
CA HIS A 44 0.76 -7.00 1.56
C HIS A 44 0.33 -5.54 1.40
N ILE A 45 0.22 -5.11 0.15
CA ILE A 45 -0.25 -3.78 -0.24
C ILE A 45 -1.66 -3.87 -0.81
N THR A 46 -2.43 -2.80 -0.70
CA THR A 46 -3.78 -2.74 -1.28
C THR A 46 -3.78 -2.08 -2.65
N LYS A 47 -3.04 -0.97 -2.78
CA LYS A 47 -3.00 -0.13 -4.00
C LYS A 47 -1.66 0.57 -4.08
N ALA A 48 -1.28 1.00 -5.27
CA ALA A 48 -0.19 1.94 -5.43
C ALA A 48 -0.52 3.00 -6.48
N LYS A 49 -0.03 4.22 -6.27
CA LYS A 49 -0.24 5.35 -7.17
C LYS A 49 1.06 6.12 -7.35
N GLU A 50 1.31 6.53 -8.58
CA GLU A 50 2.33 7.52 -8.89
C GLU A 50 1.68 8.92 -8.91
N LEU A 51 2.35 9.89 -8.29
CA LEU A 51 1.92 11.28 -8.23
C LEU A 51 3.09 12.19 -8.61
N GLU A 52 2.81 13.25 -9.35
CA GLU A 52 3.79 14.29 -9.63
C GLU A 52 3.64 15.43 -8.64
N LEU A 53 4.71 15.73 -7.91
CA LEU A 53 4.77 16.80 -6.91
C LEU A 53 5.96 17.71 -7.25
N SER A 54 5.69 18.98 -7.52
CA SER A 54 6.73 20.00 -7.73
C SER A 54 7.81 19.59 -8.74
N GLY A 55 7.41 18.96 -9.86
CA GLY A 55 8.32 18.50 -10.92
C GLY A 55 9.08 17.20 -10.61
N LYS A 56 8.79 16.53 -9.50
CA LYS A 56 9.34 15.21 -9.15
C LYS A 56 8.23 14.18 -9.01
N LYS A 57 8.44 13.00 -9.59
CA LYS A 57 7.51 11.86 -9.44
C LYS A 57 7.74 11.17 -8.10
N SER A 58 6.66 10.92 -7.38
CA SER A 58 6.61 10.29 -6.08
C SER A 58 5.65 9.11 -6.11
N ILE A 59 5.94 8.07 -5.35
CA ILE A 59 5.16 6.83 -5.29
C ILE A 59 4.47 6.74 -3.94
N ILE A 60 3.15 6.58 -3.96
CA ILE A 60 2.32 6.38 -2.79
C ILE A 60 1.87 4.92 -2.78
N ILE A 61 2.27 4.19 -1.74
CA ILE A 61 1.89 2.80 -1.53
C ILE A 61 0.85 2.74 -0.42
N TYR A 62 -0.32 2.19 -0.74
CA TYR A 62 -1.40 2.00 0.21
C TYR A 62 -1.28 0.64 0.89
N VAL A 63 -1.34 0.66 2.21
CA VAL A 63 -1.15 -0.49 3.09
C VAL A 63 -2.41 -0.70 3.94
N PRO A 64 -2.85 -1.94 4.19
CA PRO A 64 -3.95 -2.19 5.12
C PRO A 64 -3.66 -1.58 6.49
N MET A 65 -4.62 -0.85 7.05
CA MET A 65 -4.46 -0.16 8.33
C MET A 65 -3.95 -1.05 9.50
N PRO A 66 -4.36 -2.34 9.62
CA PRO A 66 -3.81 -3.22 10.66
C PRO A 66 -2.31 -3.48 10.51
N GLN A 67 -1.79 -3.50 9.29
CA GLN A 67 -0.39 -3.81 8.98
C GLN A 67 0.52 -2.58 9.01
N LEU A 68 -0.03 -1.37 9.02
CA LEU A 68 0.72 -0.12 8.94
C LEU A 68 1.79 0.00 10.04
N LYS A 69 1.51 -0.42 11.27
CA LYS A 69 2.51 -0.41 12.36
C LYS A 69 3.71 -1.30 12.07
N ASN A 70 3.52 -2.43 11.37
CA ASN A 70 4.61 -3.32 11.02
C ASN A 70 5.47 -2.71 9.90
N PHE A 71 4.83 -2.06 8.91
CA PHE A 71 5.54 -1.29 7.89
C PHE A 71 6.35 -0.14 8.49
N GLN A 72 5.83 0.56 9.48
CA GLN A 72 6.55 1.64 10.17
C GLN A 72 7.84 1.17 10.84
N LYS A 73 7.85 -0.02 11.45
CA LYS A 73 9.06 -0.59 12.07
C LYS A 73 10.19 -0.82 11.06
N ILE A 74 9.85 -1.21 9.83
CA ILE A 74 10.81 -1.53 8.77
C ILE A 74 11.03 -0.39 7.77
N GLN A 75 10.33 0.74 7.96
CA GLN A 75 10.14 1.78 6.97
C GLN A 75 11.47 2.35 6.45
N ILE A 76 12.43 2.63 7.33
CA ILE A 76 13.69 3.27 6.96
C ILE A 76 14.47 2.42 5.94
N ARG A 77 14.55 1.11 6.17
CA ARG A 77 15.24 0.18 5.27
C ARG A 77 14.45 -0.04 3.98
N LEU A 78 13.14 -0.30 4.13
CA LEU A 78 12.25 -0.61 3.00
C LEU A 78 12.16 0.57 2.01
N VAL A 79 12.02 1.80 2.50
CA VAL A 79 11.98 3.00 1.66
C VAL A 79 13.28 3.13 0.87
N ARG A 80 14.44 2.99 1.51
CA ARG A 80 15.75 3.10 0.85
C ARG A 80 15.92 2.09 -0.29
N GLU A 81 15.50 0.86 -0.07
CA GLU A 81 15.59 -0.20 -1.08
C GLU A 81 14.65 0.05 -2.27
N LEU A 82 13.42 0.51 -2.00
CA LEU A 82 12.46 0.84 -3.05
C LEU A 82 12.87 2.10 -3.82
N GLU A 83 13.33 3.17 -3.15
CA GLU A 83 13.84 4.38 -3.80
C GLU A 83 15.02 4.06 -4.73
N LYS A 84 15.92 3.15 -4.31
CA LYS A 84 17.01 2.68 -5.16
C LYS A 84 16.50 1.98 -6.42
N LYS A 85 15.44 1.16 -6.32
CA LYS A 85 14.85 0.45 -7.47
C LYS A 85 14.07 1.36 -8.40
N PHE A 86 13.42 2.40 -7.87
CA PHE A 86 12.58 3.34 -8.62
C PHE A 86 13.31 4.63 -8.99
N SER A 87 14.61 4.55 -9.31
CA SER A 87 15.42 5.66 -9.82
C SER A 87 15.41 6.92 -8.94
N GLY A 88 15.36 6.75 -7.62
CA GLY A 88 15.36 7.86 -6.65
C GLY A 88 14.02 8.59 -6.52
N LYS A 89 12.92 8.04 -7.05
CA LYS A 89 11.57 8.56 -6.78
C LYS A 89 11.23 8.34 -5.31
N HIS A 90 10.71 9.38 -4.65
CA HIS A 90 10.33 9.28 -3.25
C HIS A 90 9.19 8.28 -3.03
N VAL A 91 9.34 7.38 -2.06
CA VAL A 91 8.34 6.36 -1.73
C VAL A 91 7.73 6.63 -0.36
N VAL A 92 6.40 6.71 -0.30
CA VAL A 92 5.65 6.96 0.94
C VAL A 92 4.60 5.88 1.16
N PHE A 93 4.52 5.38 2.39
CA PHE A 93 3.48 4.44 2.82
C PHE A 93 2.30 5.17 3.46
N VAL A 94 1.10 4.86 3.00
CA VAL A 94 -0.16 5.46 3.49
C VAL A 94 -1.12 4.34 3.89
N GLY A 95 -1.78 4.50 5.03
CA GLY A 95 -2.81 3.54 5.45
C GLY A 95 -4.07 3.67 4.62
N ASP A 96 -4.53 2.57 4.01
CA ASP A 96 -5.82 2.51 3.34
C ASP A 96 -6.93 2.42 4.39
N ARG A 97 -7.75 3.46 4.47
CA ARG A 97 -8.89 3.56 5.38
C ARG A 97 -10.16 3.82 4.59
N LYS A 98 -11.23 3.10 4.92
CA LYS A 98 -12.55 3.37 4.37
C LYS A 98 -13.16 4.59 5.06
N ILE A 99 -13.19 5.72 4.37
CA ILE A 99 -13.89 6.92 4.85
C ILE A 99 -15.39 6.74 4.60
N LEU A 100 -16.14 6.54 5.68
CA LEU A 100 -17.60 6.54 5.58
C LEU A 100 -18.12 7.97 5.32
N PRO A 101 -19.17 8.16 4.50
CA PRO A 101 -19.75 9.48 4.28
C PRO A 101 -20.31 10.05 5.59
N LYS A 102 -20.37 11.38 5.69
CA LYS A 102 -21.00 12.04 6.85
C LYS A 102 -22.51 11.78 6.79
N PRO A 103 -23.13 11.26 7.87
CA PRO A 103 -24.58 11.13 7.91
C PRO A 103 -25.20 12.53 7.88
N THR A 104 -26.08 12.79 6.92
CA THR A 104 -26.84 14.05 6.79
C THR A 104 -28.33 13.72 6.74
N ARG A 105 -29.23 14.68 6.96
CA ARG A 105 -30.69 14.38 6.94
C ARG A 105 -31.16 13.84 5.57
N LYS A 106 -30.42 14.12 4.49
CA LYS A 106 -30.70 13.68 3.12
C LYS A 106 -29.89 12.45 2.68
N THR A 107 -29.18 11.74 3.57
CA THR A 107 -28.42 10.55 3.14
C THR A 107 -29.36 9.45 2.63
N ARG A 108 -29.16 9.07 1.36
CA ARG A 108 -29.96 8.05 0.65
C ARG A 108 -29.83 6.65 1.27
N THR A 109 -28.68 6.35 1.85
CA THR A 109 -28.38 5.10 2.54
C THR A 109 -28.22 5.36 4.03
N GLN A 110 -29.20 4.96 4.83
CA GLN A 110 -29.08 5.02 6.29
C GLN A 110 -28.08 3.94 6.74
N SER A 111 -26.96 4.38 7.31
CA SER A 111 -26.00 3.46 7.91
C SER A 111 -26.58 2.87 9.20
N LYS A 112 -26.72 1.55 9.28
CA LYS A 112 -27.16 0.85 10.50
C LYS A 112 -26.23 1.08 11.71
N GLN A 113 -24.96 1.44 11.44
CA GLN A 113 -23.94 1.69 12.43
C GLN A 113 -23.55 3.19 12.46
N LYS A 114 -23.25 3.72 13.65
CA LYS A 114 -22.68 5.07 13.82
C LYS A 114 -21.28 5.16 13.20
N ARG A 115 -21.00 6.23 12.45
CA ARG A 115 -19.68 6.47 11.83
C ARG A 115 -18.56 6.51 12.90
N PRO A 116 -17.53 5.66 12.79
CA PRO A 116 -16.35 5.73 13.66
C PRO A 116 -15.58 7.04 13.47
N ARG A 117 -14.98 7.56 14.54
CA ARG A 117 -14.26 8.86 14.56
C ARG A 117 -12.73 8.75 14.60
N ARG A 118 -12.19 7.53 14.75
CA ARG A 118 -10.74 7.27 14.80
C ARG A 118 -10.22 6.75 13.46
#